data_AF-A0A232LQR1-F1
#
_entry.id   AF-A0A232LQR1-F1
#
_cell.length_a   1.000
_cell.length_b   1.000
_cell.length_c   1.000
_cell.angle_alpha   90.00
_cell.angle_beta   90.00
_cell.angle_gamma   90.00
#
_symmetry.space_group_name_H-M   'P 1'
#
loop_
_entity.id
_entity.type
_entity.pdbx_description
1 polymer ?
#
loop_
_entity_poly.entity_id
_entity_poly.type
_entity_poly.pdbx_seq_one_letter_code
_entity_poly.pdbx_strand_id
1 'polypeptide(L)'
;MEPARGEEQETVLQMFSRHFHAHTFIPDQNGTHKTPKQLHRDSATEMYIWCRSRNYFRLWAYLWVNWYSPKEWALWARSTNEKEIPILKTTMIVESHWRKIKHDYLHRFNRPRLDLVVWVLLSRSIPDSVRNMQAILDREHRIAIASWRKAFKREWKAVTSRLNDSIPSSIQRYHTDASNFTCACPDFLRRRFAICKHILFCYEPIAVPDRRRFFQNVERRRTLPLWAHELLVLRPEYCRPSVATVFGDVQDDEDKGESDQTTMSEDEDEEDSDPTTMNEDEDIEDDSGEHANDRAEEAMDQFERDVQSAMVFFCEQRANGNKRFAEAFMSSVGPSISTFVKEVTAYRNQCTMSRTWEHYGEM
;
A
#
# COMPACT_ATOMS: atom_id res chain seq x y z
N MET A 1 -28.85 -20.48 -3.53
CA MET A 1 -28.76 -19.27 -2.68
C MET A 1 -27.30 -19.15 -2.27
N GLU A 2 -26.51 -18.55 -3.15
CA GLU A 2 -25.09 -18.23 -3.04
C GLU A 2 -24.89 -16.98 -3.92
N PRO A 3 -24.17 -15.92 -3.50
CA PRO A 3 -23.33 -15.76 -2.32
C PRO A 3 -23.82 -14.66 -1.34
N ALA A 4 -23.98 -15.04 -0.08
CA ALA A 4 -23.76 -14.16 1.08
C ALA A 4 -22.26 -14.09 1.48
N ARG A 5 -21.39 -14.84 0.77
CA ARG A 5 -19.98 -15.04 1.15
C ARG A 5 -19.11 -13.78 1.00
N GLY A 6 -19.37 -12.96 -0.01
CA GLY A 6 -18.59 -11.74 -0.26
C GLY A 6 -18.84 -10.64 0.78
N GLU A 7 -20.10 -10.44 1.17
CA GLU A 7 -20.47 -9.41 2.15
C GLU A 7 -19.92 -9.70 3.56
N GLU A 8 -19.89 -10.97 3.95
CA GLU A 8 -19.33 -11.37 5.24
C GLU A 8 -17.80 -11.21 5.29
N GLN A 9 -17.11 -11.60 4.23
CA GLN A 9 -15.66 -11.40 4.10
C GLN A 9 -15.32 -9.91 4.16
N GLU A 10 -16.02 -9.09 3.38
CA GLU A 10 -15.85 -7.63 3.38
C GLU A 10 -16.09 -7.04 4.78
N THR A 11 -17.10 -7.52 5.50
CA THR A 11 -17.37 -7.07 6.87
C THR A 11 -16.20 -7.38 7.81
N VAL A 12 -15.64 -8.60 7.74
CA VAL A 12 -14.48 -8.99 8.56
C VAL A 12 -13.27 -8.12 8.21
N LEU A 13 -13.00 -7.90 6.92
CA LEU A 13 -11.90 -7.06 6.46
C LEU A 13 -12.05 -5.60 6.90
N GLN A 14 -13.28 -5.05 6.87
CA GLN A 14 -13.56 -3.71 7.38
C GLN A 14 -13.33 -3.59 8.88
N MET A 15 -13.80 -4.57 9.67
CA MET A 15 -13.53 -4.62 11.11
C MET A 15 -12.03 -4.72 11.38
N PHE A 16 -11.34 -5.62 10.68
CA PHE A 16 -9.91 -5.84 10.80
C PHE A 16 -9.09 -4.59 10.47
N SER A 17 -9.43 -3.92 9.36
CA SER A 17 -8.83 -2.65 8.96
C SER A 17 -9.08 -1.56 9.99
N ARG A 18 -10.31 -1.45 10.53
CA ARG A 18 -10.61 -0.47 11.60
C ARG A 18 -9.79 -0.74 12.86
N HIS A 19 -9.65 -1.99 13.28
CA HIS A 19 -8.86 -2.38 14.45
C HIS A 19 -7.37 -2.09 14.26
N PHE A 20 -6.83 -2.31 13.04
CA PHE A 20 -5.46 -1.93 12.71
C PHE A 20 -5.22 -0.42 12.85
N HIS A 21 -6.17 0.38 12.34
CA HIS A 21 -6.06 1.84 12.27
C HIS A 21 -6.44 2.56 13.57
N ALA A 22 -7.04 1.86 14.53
CA ALA A 22 -7.37 2.41 15.84
C ALA A 22 -6.10 2.87 16.60
N HIS A 23 -6.19 4.04 17.21
CA HIS A 23 -5.08 4.68 17.90
C HIS A 23 -5.58 5.60 19.02
N THR A 24 -4.79 5.79 20.08
CA THR A 24 -5.14 6.63 21.25
C THR A 24 -5.47 8.07 20.89
N PHE A 25 -4.77 8.62 19.90
CA PHE A 25 -5.01 9.96 19.36
C PHE A 25 -6.33 10.13 18.60
N ILE A 26 -6.95 9.05 18.13
CA ILE A 26 -8.15 9.14 17.30
C ILE A 26 -9.36 8.86 18.19
N PRO A 27 -10.32 9.80 18.32
CA PRO A 27 -11.51 9.56 19.12
C PRO A 27 -12.40 8.48 18.51
N ASP A 28 -13.17 7.80 19.34
CA ASP A 28 -14.26 6.95 18.87
C ASP A 28 -15.48 7.76 18.40
N GLN A 29 -16.51 7.07 17.93
CA GLN A 29 -17.76 7.71 17.48
C GLN A 29 -18.48 8.49 18.60
N ASN A 30 -18.12 8.27 19.86
CA ASN A 30 -18.66 8.97 21.02
C ASN A 30 -17.73 10.11 21.49
N GLY A 31 -16.64 10.38 20.76
CA GLY A 31 -15.67 11.44 21.11
C GLY A 31 -14.71 11.06 22.23
N THR A 32 -14.66 9.79 22.62
CA THR A 32 -13.83 9.31 23.73
C THR A 32 -12.50 8.76 23.23
N HIS A 33 -11.42 9.18 23.86
CA HIS A 33 -10.09 8.62 23.64
C HIS A 33 -9.88 7.39 24.50
N LYS A 34 -9.47 6.29 23.88
CA LYS A 34 -9.27 5.00 24.54
C LYS A 34 -7.79 4.72 24.73
N THR A 35 -7.46 4.06 25.83
CA THR A 35 -6.11 3.53 26.07
C THR A 35 -5.83 2.34 25.15
N PRO A 36 -4.56 1.96 24.90
CA PRO A 36 -4.25 0.80 24.06
C PRO A 36 -4.87 -0.50 24.54
N LYS A 37 -4.90 -0.70 25.87
CA LYS A 37 -5.52 -1.88 26.49
C LYS A 37 -7.02 -1.94 26.23
N GLN A 38 -7.70 -0.78 26.28
CA GLN A 38 -9.12 -0.68 25.94
C GLN A 38 -9.34 -0.93 24.45
N LEU A 39 -8.54 -0.32 23.57
CA LEU A 39 -8.63 -0.53 22.12
C LEU A 39 -8.45 -2.01 21.75
N HIS A 40 -7.45 -2.69 22.34
CA HIS A 40 -7.23 -4.11 22.14
C HIS A 40 -8.41 -4.95 22.61
N ARG A 41 -8.87 -4.73 23.85
CA ARG A 41 -9.99 -5.46 24.44
C ARG A 41 -11.26 -5.28 23.61
N ASP A 42 -11.58 -4.04 23.24
CA ASP A 42 -12.78 -3.72 22.48
C ASP A 42 -12.73 -4.36 21.10
N SER A 43 -11.61 -4.24 20.38
CA SER A 43 -11.42 -4.82 19.05
C SER A 43 -11.52 -6.35 19.06
N ALA A 44 -10.87 -7.00 20.02
CA ALA A 44 -10.93 -8.45 20.18
C ALA A 44 -12.34 -8.92 20.57
N THR A 45 -13.01 -8.20 21.47
CA THR A 45 -14.38 -8.52 21.90
C THR A 45 -15.37 -8.36 20.75
N GLU A 46 -15.23 -7.30 19.96
CA GLU A 46 -16.09 -7.04 18.79
C GLU A 46 -15.98 -8.17 17.75
N MET A 47 -14.74 -8.53 17.38
CA MET A 47 -14.50 -9.63 16.45
C MET A 47 -14.99 -10.98 17.00
N TYR A 48 -14.76 -11.25 18.29
CA TYR A 48 -15.25 -12.46 18.95
C TYR A 48 -16.79 -12.56 18.95
N ILE A 49 -17.48 -11.49 19.33
CA ILE A 49 -18.96 -11.45 19.35
C ILE A 49 -19.49 -11.66 17.93
N TRP A 50 -18.89 -11.00 16.94
CA TRP A 50 -19.27 -11.16 15.54
C TRP A 50 -19.13 -12.62 15.08
N CYS A 51 -17.97 -13.26 15.33
CA CYS A 51 -17.75 -14.67 15.00
C CYS A 51 -18.68 -15.61 15.77
N ARG A 52 -18.91 -15.36 17.07
CA ARG A 52 -19.76 -16.20 17.93
C ARG A 52 -21.21 -16.19 17.47
N SER A 53 -21.73 -15.02 17.11
CA SER A 53 -23.12 -14.87 16.65
C SER A 53 -23.43 -15.68 15.39
N ARG A 54 -22.40 -15.97 14.56
CA ARG A 54 -22.50 -16.73 13.30
C ARG A 54 -21.95 -18.16 13.39
N ASN A 55 -21.55 -18.59 14.59
CA ASN A 55 -20.91 -19.89 14.81
C ASN A 55 -19.59 -20.09 14.04
N TYR A 56 -18.84 -19.01 13.78
CA TYR A 56 -17.53 -19.03 13.12
C TYR A 56 -16.37 -19.17 14.12
N PHE A 57 -16.41 -20.23 14.92
CA PHE A 57 -15.41 -20.48 15.97
C PHE A 57 -14.00 -20.74 15.41
N ARG A 58 -13.89 -21.39 14.23
CA ARG A 58 -12.60 -21.62 13.56
C ARG A 58 -11.95 -20.32 13.10
N LEU A 59 -12.75 -19.42 12.52
CA LEU A 59 -12.28 -18.10 12.12
C LEU A 59 -11.79 -17.31 13.34
N TRP A 60 -12.55 -17.30 14.43
CA TRP A 60 -12.10 -16.64 15.66
C TRP A 60 -10.78 -17.23 16.19
N ALA A 61 -10.65 -18.55 16.24
CA ALA A 61 -9.42 -19.20 16.70
C ALA A 61 -8.22 -18.79 15.84
N TYR A 62 -8.39 -18.79 14.52
CA TYR A 62 -7.37 -18.32 13.57
C TYR A 62 -7.01 -16.85 13.79
N LEU A 63 -8.01 -15.97 13.87
CA LEU A 63 -7.80 -14.53 14.08
C LEU A 63 -7.13 -14.23 15.42
N TRP A 64 -7.51 -14.95 16.47
CA TRP A 64 -6.92 -14.80 17.80
C TRP A 64 -5.45 -15.16 17.81
N VAL A 65 -5.10 -16.34 17.29
CA VAL A 65 -3.70 -16.81 17.31
C VAL A 65 -2.79 -15.86 16.53
N ASN A 66 -3.24 -15.38 15.36
CA ASN A 66 -2.40 -14.61 14.45
C ASN A 66 -2.42 -13.08 14.67
N TRP A 67 -3.49 -12.51 15.27
CA TRP A 67 -3.59 -11.05 15.43
C TRP A 67 -4.11 -10.60 16.79
N TYR A 68 -5.19 -11.17 17.31
CA TYR A 68 -5.81 -10.63 18.53
C TYR A 68 -5.17 -11.12 19.84
N SER A 69 -4.25 -12.08 19.80
CA SER A 69 -3.49 -12.46 21.00
C SER A 69 -2.62 -11.28 21.46
N PRO A 70 -2.36 -11.10 22.76
CA PRO A 70 -1.59 -9.95 23.24
C PRO A 70 -0.18 -9.84 22.63
N LYS A 71 0.45 -10.99 22.32
CA LYS A 71 1.78 -11.04 21.71
C LYS A 71 1.75 -10.53 20.27
N GLU A 72 0.81 -11.04 19.48
CA GLU A 72 0.67 -10.62 18.09
C GLU A 72 0.14 -9.20 17.98
N TRP A 73 -0.81 -8.79 18.85
CA TRP A 73 -1.37 -7.44 18.88
C TRP A 73 -0.27 -6.36 18.94
N ALA A 74 0.76 -6.60 19.76
CA ALA A 74 1.91 -5.72 19.89
C ALA A 74 2.64 -5.47 18.56
N LEU A 75 2.61 -6.42 17.63
CA LEU A 75 3.34 -6.39 16.36
C LEU A 75 2.53 -5.78 15.22
N TRP A 76 1.20 -5.92 15.23
CA TRP A 76 0.38 -5.46 14.11
C TRP A 76 -0.39 -4.16 14.39
N ALA A 77 -0.94 -3.94 15.58
CA ALA A 77 -1.87 -2.84 15.79
C ALA A 77 -1.15 -1.49 16.00
N ARG A 78 -1.67 -0.40 15.42
CA ARG A 78 -1.10 0.94 15.63
C ARG A 78 -1.25 1.44 17.06
N SER A 79 -2.31 1.03 17.74
CA SER A 79 -2.64 1.44 19.11
C SER A 79 -1.55 1.10 20.14
N THR A 80 -0.61 0.21 19.83
CA THR A 80 0.46 -0.21 20.73
C THR A 80 1.47 0.90 21.02
N ASN A 81 1.65 1.83 20.08
CA ASN A 81 2.48 3.00 20.26
C ASN A 81 1.64 4.19 20.71
N GLU A 82 1.61 4.49 22.00
CA GLU A 82 0.79 5.58 22.55
C GLU A 82 1.23 6.98 22.11
N LYS A 83 2.52 7.14 21.79
CA LYS A 83 3.15 8.45 21.59
C LYS A 83 3.12 8.91 20.14
N GLU A 84 3.06 7.97 19.20
CA GLU A 84 3.25 8.25 17.79
C GLU A 84 2.46 7.28 16.90
N ILE A 85 1.80 7.80 15.87
CA ILE A 85 1.16 6.98 14.85
C ILE A 85 2.23 6.46 13.88
N PRO A 86 2.39 5.13 13.71
CA PRO A 86 3.26 4.57 12.69
C PRO A 86 2.76 4.91 11.28
N ILE A 87 3.66 5.35 10.40
CA ILE A 87 3.34 5.72 9.01
C ILE A 87 3.46 4.53 8.05
N LEU A 88 4.41 3.63 8.30
CA LEU A 88 4.76 2.52 7.40
C LEU A 88 4.57 1.17 8.09
N LYS A 89 4.28 0.14 7.29
CA LYS A 89 4.32 -1.27 7.68
C LYS A 89 5.69 -1.85 7.31
N THR A 90 6.39 -2.50 8.24
CA THR A 90 7.77 -2.98 8.04
C THR A 90 7.88 -4.08 6.99
N THR A 91 6.89 -4.99 6.90
CA THR A 91 6.87 -6.08 5.91
C THR A 91 6.87 -5.55 4.47
N MET A 92 6.06 -4.54 4.20
CA MET A 92 5.98 -3.90 2.88
C MET A 92 7.30 -3.26 2.44
N ILE A 93 8.07 -2.70 3.38
CA ILE A 93 9.37 -2.07 3.08
C ILE A 93 10.37 -3.14 2.61
N VAL A 94 10.44 -4.27 3.33
CA VAL A 94 11.38 -5.35 3.03
C VAL A 94 11.07 -5.97 1.67
N GLU A 95 9.81 -6.29 1.40
CA GLU A 95 9.38 -6.86 0.12
C GLU A 95 9.63 -5.92 -1.06
N SER A 96 9.27 -4.64 -0.91
CA SER A 96 9.52 -3.61 -1.92
C SER A 96 11.01 -3.46 -2.21
N HIS A 97 11.85 -3.46 -1.17
CA HIS A 97 13.30 -3.38 -1.32
C HIS A 97 13.86 -4.58 -2.11
N TRP A 98 13.46 -5.80 -1.77
CA TRP A 98 13.88 -7.00 -2.51
C TRP A 98 13.34 -7.04 -3.93
N ARG A 99 12.11 -6.56 -4.16
CA ARG A 99 11.54 -6.40 -5.51
C ARG A 99 12.43 -5.48 -6.34
N LYS A 100 12.78 -4.30 -5.81
CA LYS A 100 13.68 -3.35 -6.47
C LYS A 100 15.03 -3.98 -6.80
N ILE A 101 15.64 -4.71 -5.86
CA ILE A 101 16.93 -5.38 -6.11
C ILE A 101 16.81 -6.41 -7.24
N LYS A 102 15.77 -7.23 -7.20
CA LYS A 102 15.52 -8.27 -8.21
C LYS A 102 15.31 -7.68 -9.60
N HIS A 103 14.48 -6.66 -9.74
CA HIS A 103 14.17 -6.07 -11.04
C HIS A 103 15.27 -5.16 -11.57
N ASP A 104 15.81 -4.26 -10.74
CA ASP A 104 16.74 -3.23 -11.24
C ASP A 104 18.14 -3.78 -11.46
N TYR A 105 18.61 -4.67 -10.58
CA TYR A 105 20.01 -5.11 -10.58
C TYR A 105 20.19 -6.58 -10.95
N LEU A 106 19.24 -7.46 -10.60
CA LEU A 106 19.42 -8.91 -10.73
C LEU A 106 18.57 -9.56 -11.85
N HIS A 107 17.84 -8.80 -12.66
CA HIS A 107 16.89 -9.35 -13.65
C HIS A 107 17.53 -10.26 -14.70
N ARG A 108 18.84 -10.11 -14.96
CA ARG A 108 19.58 -10.93 -15.93
C ARG A 108 20.23 -12.18 -15.32
N PHE A 109 20.22 -12.30 -14.00
CA PHE A 109 20.88 -13.39 -13.30
C PHE A 109 19.85 -14.41 -12.84
N ASN A 110 19.90 -15.61 -13.42
CA ASN A 110 19.20 -16.73 -12.82
C ASN A 110 19.97 -17.22 -11.59
N ARG A 111 19.32 -17.23 -10.42
CA ARG A 111 19.92 -17.62 -9.12
C ARG A 111 21.24 -16.88 -8.84
N PRO A 112 21.19 -15.55 -8.65
CA PRO A 112 22.38 -14.74 -8.39
C PRO A 112 23.15 -15.27 -7.17
N ARG A 113 24.48 -15.36 -7.30
CA ARG A 113 25.35 -15.74 -6.18
C ARG A 113 25.24 -14.71 -5.06
N LEU A 114 25.36 -15.16 -3.81
CA LEU A 114 25.27 -14.29 -2.63
C LEU A 114 26.27 -13.13 -2.71
N ASP A 115 27.50 -13.38 -3.16
CA ASP A 115 28.54 -12.35 -3.30
C ASP A 115 28.14 -11.22 -4.26
N LEU A 116 27.47 -11.56 -5.37
CA LEU A 116 26.95 -10.59 -6.32
C LEU A 116 25.85 -9.74 -5.68
N VAL A 117 24.95 -10.36 -4.92
CA VAL A 117 23.88 -9.66 -4.19
C VAL A 117 24.49 -8.70 -3.17
N VAL A 118 25.47 -9.15 -2.38
CA VAL A 118 26.17 -8.33 -1.39
C VAL A 118 26.89 -7.16 -2.05
N TRP A 119 27.57 -7.40 -3.18
CA TRP A 119 28.23 -6.34 -3.94
C TRP A 119 27.22 -5.30 -4.47
N VAL A 120 26.10 -5.74 -5.05
CA VAL A 120 25.02 -4.84 -5.52
C VAL A 120 24.47 -3.99 -4.36
N LEU A 121 24.26 -4.61 -3.20
CA LEU A 121 23.78 -3.92 -2.01
C LEU A 121 24.74 -2.81 -1.58
N LEU A 122 26.01 -3.15 -1.37
CA LEU A 122 27.02 -2.23 -0.83
C LEU A 122 27.46 -1.16 -1.82
N SER A 123 27.59 -1.51 -3.10
CA SER A 123 28.15 -0.61 -4.10
C SER A 123 27.10 0.23 -4.85
N ARG A 124 25.82 -0.20 -4.87
CA ARG A 124 24.78 0.48 -5.65
C ARG A 124 23.55 0.81 -4.82
N SER A 125 22.84 -0.21 -4.33
CA SER A 125 21.52 -0.03 -3.72
C SER A 125 21.55 0.86 -2.47
N ILE A 126 22.49 0.60 -1.54
CA ILE A 126 22.61 1.38 -0.30
C ILE A 126 23.08 2.81 -0.61
N PRO A 127 24.18 3.05 -1.37
CA PRO A 127 24.57 4.42 -1.73
C PRO A 127 23.48 5.22 -2.45
N ASP A 128 22.77 4.61 -3.40
CA ASP A 128 21.63 5.24 -4.09
C ASP A 128 20.53 5.63 -3.10
N SER A 129 20.20 4.73 -2.17
CA SER A 129 19.18 4.97 -1.15
C SER A 129 19.58 6.07 -0.18
N VAL A 130 20.84 6.10 0.26
CA VAL A 130 21.37 7.15 1.16
C VAL A 130 21.34 8.50 0.49
N ARG A 131 21.80 8.60 -0.77
CA ARG A 131 21.75 9.85 -1.55
C ARG A 131 20.32 10.37 -1.69
N ASN A 132 19.38 9.48 -2.03
CA ASN A 132 17.98 9.85 -2.17
C ASN A 132 17.36 10.28 -0.83
N MET A 133 17.70 9.61 0.27
CA MET A 133 17.24 10.01 1.61
C MET A 133 17.77 11.38 2.01
N GLN A 134 19.07 11.65 1.78
CA GLN A 134 19.68 12.95 2.04
C GLN A 134 19.01 14.05 1.21
N ALA A 135 18.86 13.85 -0.10
CA ALA A 135 18.16 14.81 -0.96
C ALA A 135 16.72 15.09 -0.51
N ILE A 136 15.99 14.10 0.02
CA ILE A 136 14.65 14.30 0.59
C ILE A 136 14.71 15.13 1.89
N LEU A 137 15.68 14.86 2.77
CA LEU A 137 15.88 15.59 4.02
C LEU A 137 16.28 17.06 3.77
N ASP A 138 17.16 17.28 2.80
CA ASP A 138 17.65 18.60 2.39
C ASP A 138 16.65 19.35 1.49
N ARG A 139 15.50 18.73 1.18
CA ARG A 139 14.43 19.27 0.33
C ARG A 139 14.89 19.59 -1.10
N GLU A 140 15.87 18.85 -1.60
CA GLU A 140 16.36 18.93 -2.97
C GLU A 140 15.44 18.19 -3.95
N HIS A 141 14.27 18.78 -4.21
CA HIS A 141 13.22 18.18 -5.04
C HIS A 141 13.62 17.84 -6.48
N ARG A 142 14.75 18.37 -6.98
CA ARG A 142 15.28 18.03 -8.31
C ARG A 142 15.95 16.65 -8.34
N ILE A 143 16.50 16.20 -7.21
CA ILE A 143 17.23 14.93 -7.12
C ILE A 143 16.28 13.84 -6.63
N ALA A 144 15.52 14.10 -5.57
CA ALA A 144 14.59 13.13 -5.02
C ALA A 144 13.34 13.80 -4.45
N ILE A 145 12.19 13.18 -4.73
CA ILE A 145 10.90 13.54 -4.14
C ILE A 145 10.34 12.28 -3.48
N ALA A 146 9.79 12.44 -2.27
CA ALA A 146 9.14 11.34 -1.60
C ALA A 146 7.91 10.88 -2.42
N SER A 147 7.90 9.61 -2.82
CA SER A 147 6.88 9.02 -3.72
C SER A 147 5.45 9.21 -3.21
N TRP A 148 5.26 9.22 -1.88
CA TRP A 148 3.95 9.42 -1.27
C TRP A 148 3.31 10.78 -1.60
N ARG A 149 4.08 11.80 -2.00
CA ARG A 149 3.54 13.14 -2.31
C ARG A 149 2.56 13.13 -3.48
N LYS A 150 2.82 12.33 -4.52
CA LYS A 150 1.92 12.19 -5.69
C LYS A 150 0.57 11.59 -5.26
N ALA A 151 0.62 10.51 -4.48
CA ALA A 151 -0.57 9.86 -3.93
C ALA A 151 -1.33 10.80 -2.96
N PHE A 152 -0.61 11.52 -2.10
CA PHE A 152 -1.22 12.50 -1.19
C PHE A 152 -1.94 13.62 -1.93
N LYS A 153 -1.31 14.23 -2.95
CA LYS A 153 -1.94 15.26 -3.79
C LYS A 153 -3.21 14.75 -4.46
N ARG A 154 -3.20 13.50 -4.96
CA ARG A 154 -4.37 12.86 -5.59
C ARG A 154 -5.51 12.66 -4.58
N GLU A 155 -5.22 12.08 -3.42
CA GLU A 155 -6.23 11.88 -2.38
C GLU A 155 -6.76 13.20 -1.83
N TRP A 156 -5.90 14.20 -1.64
CA TRP A 156 -6.30 15.54 -1.20
C TRP A 156 -7.32 16.14 -2.18
N LYS A 157 -6.99 16.19 -3.47
CA LYS A 157 -7.91 16.68 -4.51
C LYS A 157 -9.25 15.93 -4.50
N ALA A 158 -9.21 14.60 -4.38
CA ALA A 158 -10.41 13.77 -4.36
C ALA A 158 -11.30 13.98 -3.12
N VAL A 159 -10.72 14.40 -1.98
CA VAL A 159 -11.48 14.77 -0.79
C VAL A 159 -12.01 16.20 -0.92
N THR A 160 -11.19 17.13 -1.41
CA THR A 160 -11.59 18.53 -1.62
C THR A 160 -12.75 18.66 -2.60
N SER A 161 -12.81 17.83 -3.66
CA SER A 161 -13.92 17.84 -4.61
C SER A 161 -15.27 17.37 -4.04
N ARG A 162 -15.24 16.74 -2.85
CA ARG A 162 -16.44 16.25 -2.14
C ARG A 162 -16.86 17.17 -1.00
N LEU A 163 -16.24 18.34 -0.86
CA LEU A 163 -16.64 19.34 0.11
C LEU A 163 -18.01 19.92 -0.30
N ASN A 164 -18.92 20.02 0.66
CA ASN A 164 -20.26 20.56 0.46
C ASN A 164 -20.80 21.17 1.76
N ASP A 165 -21.90 21.91 1.65
CA ASP A 165 -22.47 22.69 2.76
C ASP A 165 -23.14 21.83 3.85
N SER A 166 -23.26 20.51 3.65
CA SER A 166 -23.81 19.58 4.65
C SER A 166 -22.81 19.16 5.73
N ILE A 167 -21.53 19.50 5.54
CA ILE A 167 -20.41 19.07 6.41
C ILE A 167 -20.47 19.61 7.84
N PRO A 168 -20.86 20.88 8.11
CA PRO A 168 -20.87 21.43 9.46
C PRO A 168 -21.62 20.56 10.48
N SER A 169 -22.78 20.02 10.09
CA SER A 169 -23.59 19.13 10.93
C SER A 169 -22.90 17.80 11.22
N SER A 170 -22.09 17.29 10.29
CA SER A 170 -21.37 16.02 10.49
C SER A 170 -20.03 16.18 11.22
N ILE A 171 -19.43 17.37 11.26
CA ILE A 171 -18.22 17.67 12.05
C ILE A 171 -18.45 17.33 13.52
N GLN A 172 -19.58 17.80 14.08
CA GLN A 172 -19.94 17.54 15.48
C GLN A 172 -20.21 16.06 15.73
N ARG A 173 -20.92 15.38 14.81
CA ARG A 173 -21.21 13.94 14.89
C ARG A 173 -19.94 13.08 14.94
N TYR A 174 -18.88 13.48 14.24
CA TYR A 174 -17.62 12.74 14.19
C TYR A 174 -16.55 13.29 15.13
N HIS A 175 -16.91 14.18 16.06
CA HIS A 175 -16.00 14.75 17.05
C HIS A 175 -14.69 15.24 16.42
N THR A 176 -14.83 15.97 15.32
CA THR A 176 -13.69 16.42 14.53
C THR A 176 -12.95 17.52 15.28
N ASP A 177 -11.69 17.26 15.65
CA ASP A 177 -10.79 18.23 16.26
C ASP A 177 -9.80 18.72 15.21
N ALA A 178 -10.08 19.91 14.67
CA ALA A 178 -9.26 20.53 13.64
C ALA A 178 -7.90 21.00 14.21
N SER A 179 -7.85 21.47 15.46
CA SER A 179 -6.58 21.89 16.08
C SER A 179 -5.59 20.74 16.19
N ASN A 180 -6.08 19.54 16.50
CA ASN A 180 -5.24 18.34 16.58
C ASN A 180 -5.18 17.54 15.27
N PHE A 181 -5.89 17.94 14.22
CA PHE A 181 -6.02 17.20 12.95
C PHE A 181 -6.56 15.76 13.16
N THR A 182 -7.66 15.59 13.89
CA THR A 182 -8.24 14.26 14.19
C THR A 182 -9.76 14.21 13.96
N CYS A 183 -10.27 13.08 13.48
CA CYS A 183 -11.69 12.88 13.23
C CYS A 183 -12.08 11.40 13.46
N ALA A 184 -13.24 11.16 14.06
CA ALA A 184 -13.76 9.81 14.29
C ALA A 184 -14.46 9.20 13.05
N CYS A 185 -14.48 9.90 11.90
CA CYS A 185 -15.21 9.39 10.74
C CYS A 185 -14.49 8.18 10.11
N PRO A 186 -15.23 7.21 9.54
CA PRO A 186 -14.64 6.01 8.93
C PRO A 186 -13.62 6.31 7.83
N ASP A 187 -13.86 7.35 7.02
CA ASP A 187 -12.93 7.76 5.96
C ASP A 187 -11.58 8.23 6.49
N PHE A 188 -11.54 8.87 7.66
CA PHE A 188 -10.28 9.31 8.27
C PHE A 188 -9.43 8.12 8.70
N LEU A 189 -10.06 7.09 9.30
CA LEU A 189 -9.37 5.88 9.75
C LEU A 189 -8.89 5.02 8.57
N ARG A 190 -9.71 4.90 7.52
CA ARG A 190 -9.43 4.01 6.38
C ARG A 190 -8.40 4.56 5.41
N ARG A 191 -8.33 5.88 5.23
CA ARG A 191 -7.43 6.51 4.25
C ARG A 191 -5.98 6.51 4.74
N ARG A 192 -5.05 6.23 3.82
CA ARG A 192 -3.60 6.17 4.09
C ARG A 192 -3.03 7.43 4.75
N PHE A 193 -3.55 8.59 4.37
CA PHE A 193 -3.06 9.90 4.80
C PHE A 193 -3.84 10.52 5.96
N ALA A 194 -4.82 9.81 6.53
CA ALA A 194 -5.66 10.33 7.63
C ALA A 194 -6.25 11.71 7.29
N ILE A 195 -6.86 11.82 6.10
CA ILE A 195 -7.58 13.02 5.65
C ILE A 195 -9.03 12.65 5.37
N CYS A 196 -9.95 13.57 5.65
CA CYS A 196 -11.36 13.39 5.36
C CYS A 196 -12.02 14.74 5.07
N LYS A 197 -13.23 14.71 4.50
CA LYS A 197 -13.96 15.95 4.17
C LYS A 197 -14.24 16.81 5.39
N HIS A 198 -14.45 16.21 6.56
CA HIS A 198 -14.72 16.93 7.81
C HIS A 198 -13.50 17.75 8.25
N ILE A 199 -12.31 17.13 8.24
CA ILE A 199 -11.07 17.82 8.60
C ILE A 199 -10.72 18.89 7.58
N LEU A 200 -10.75 18.57 6.28
CA LEU A 200 -10.36 19.54 5.26
C LEU A 200 -11.32 20.74 5.20
N PHE A 201 -12.59 20.57 5.57
CA PHE A 201 -13.55 21.67 5.64
C PHE A 201 -13.22 22.67 6.76
N CYS A 202 -12.56 22.25 7.84
CA CYS A 202 -12.18 23.14 8.94
C CYS A 202 -11.04 24.11 8.60
N TYR A 203 -10.39 23.94 7.45
CA TYR A 203 -9.30 24.79 6.98
C TYR A 203 -9.74 25.69 5.83
N GLU A 204 -9.04 26.81 5.67
CA GLU A 204 -9.20 27.68 4.52
C GLU A 204 -8.76 26.96 3.23
N PRO A 205 -9.46 27.16 2.10
CA PRO A 205 -9.03 26.63 0.83
C PRO A 205 -7.65 27.16 0.44
N ILE A 206 -6.78 26.26 0.00
CA ILE A 206 -5.44 26.64 -0.44
C ILE A 206 -5.55 27.35 -1.80
N ALA A 207 -5.16 28.63 -1.82
CA ALA A 207 -5.15 29.48 -3.00
C ALA A 207 -4.36 28.83 -4.15
N VAL A 208 -4.86 28.97 -5.38
CA VAL A 208 -4.25 28.40 -6.60
C VAL A 208 -2.75 28.67 -6.71
N PRO A 209 -2.24 29.91 -6.56
CA PRO A 209 -0.80 30.19 -6.69
C PRO A 209 0.06 29.43 -5.67
N ASP A 210 -0.48 29.14 -4.49
CA ASP A 210 0.26 28.55 -3.38
C ASP A 210 0.22 27.01 -3.34
N ARG A 211 -0.64 26.38 -4.16
CA ARG A 211 -0.82 24.91 -4.16
C ARG A 211 0.49 24.17 -4.42
N ARG A 212 1.32 24.68 -5.34
CA ARG A 212 2.61 24.05 -5.68
C ARG A 212 3.53 24.03 -4.46
N ARG A 213 3.69 25.17 -3.79
CA ARG A 213 4.49 25.32 -2.58
C ARG A 213 3.96 24.44 -1.45
N PHE A 214 2.63 24.38 -1.28
CA PHE A 214 1.98 23.52 -0.30
C PHE A 214 2.36 22.04 -0.47
N PHE A 215 2.10 21.45 -1.65
CA PHE A 215 2.32 20.01 -1.84
C PHE A 215 3.81 19.61 -1.80
N GLN A 216 4.71 20.55 -2.08
CA GLN A 216 6.16 20.36 -1.96
C GLN A 216 6.63 20.38 -0.50
N ASN A 217 6.08 21.27 0.31
CA ASN A 217 6.62 21.55 1.65
C ASN A 217 5.81 20.98 2.81
N VAL A 218 4.57 20.54 2.56
CA VAL A 218 3.71 19.92 3.57
C VAL A 218 4.40 18.73 4.22
N GLU A 219 4.31 18.68 5.55
CA GLU A 219 4.99 17.69 6.38
C GLU A 219 3.96 16.82 7.11
N ARG A 220 4.18 15.51 7.03
CA ARG A 220 3.43 14.52 7.81
C ARG A 220 4.18 14.22 9.10
N ARG A 221 3.56 14.51 10.24
CA ARG A 221 4.08 14.20 11.57
C ARG A 221 3.55 12.86 12.07
N ARG A 222 4.23 12.30 13.07
CA ARG A 222 3.78 11.09 13.80
C ARG A 222 3.00 11.45 15.07
N THR A 223 3.12 12.69 15.52
CA THR A 223 2.41 13.29 16.64
C THR A 223 1.34 14.25 16.12
N LEU A 224 0.43 14.67 16.99
CA LEU A 224 -0.56 15.69 16.66
C LEU A 224 0.08 17.09 16.62
N PRO A 225 -0.35 17.99 15.71
CA PRO A 225 -1.23 17.73 14.57
C PRO A 225 -0.52 16.88 13.49
N LEU A 226 -1.25 15.92 12.90
CA LEU A 226 -0.69 14.94 11.96
C LEU A 226 -0.11 15.56 10.68
N TRP A 227 -0.64 16.70 10.25
CA TRP A 227 -0.16 17.45 9.10
C TRP A 227 0.16 18.87 9.51
N ALA A 228 1.30 19.37 9.04
CA ALA A 228 1.76 20.72 9.34
C ALA A 228 2.23 21.43 8.07
N HIS A 229 1.75 22.66 7.91
CA HIS A 229 2.19 23.60 6.88
C HIS A 229 1.69 25.00 7.24
N GLU A 230 2.41 26.04 6.83
CA GLU A 230 2.06 27.46 7.08
C GLU A 230 0.68 27.82 6.48
N LEU A 231 0.38 27.26 5.31
CA LEU A 231 -0.88 27.46 4.58
C LEU A 231 -2.08 26.66 5.13
N LEU A 232 -1.89 25.82 6.15
CA LEU A 232 -3.01 25.15 6.83
C LEU A 232 -3.59 26.07 7.90
N VAL A 233 -4.34 27.08 7.44
CA VAL A 233 -5.00 28.06 8.30
C VAL A 233 -6.39 27.55 8.68
N LEU A 234 -6.67 27.45 9.98
CA LEU A 234 -7.99 27.07 10.49
C LEU A 234 -8.98 28.21 10.24
N ARG A 235 -10.21 27.86 9.83
CA ARG A 235 -11.28 28.85 9.79
C ARG A 235 -11.62 29.31 11.22
N PRO A 236 -11.99 30.57 11.43
CA PRO A 236 -12.23 31.12 12.78
C PRO A 236 -13.24 30.30 13.60
N GLU A 237 -14.25 29.73 12.95
CA GLU A 237 -15.31 28.90 13.54
C GLU A 237 -14.80 27.63 14.21
N TYR A 238 -13.66 27.10 13.77
CA TYR A 238 -13.08 25.84 14.26
C TYR A 238 -11.80 26.05 15.07
N CYS A 239 -11.40 27.30 15.27
CA CYS A 239 -10.40 27.63 16.28
C CYS A 239 -10.99 27.33 17.66
N ARG A 240 -10.27 26.57 18.49
CA ARG A 240 -10.65 26.49 19.91
C ARG A 240 -10.65 27.92 20.48
N PRO A 241 -11.67 28.30 21.26
CA PRO A 241 -11.55 29.48 22.09
C PRO A 241 -10.31 29.25 22.96
N SER A 242 -9.26 30.03 22.72
CA SER A 242 -8.17 30.12 23.67
C SER A 242 -8.83 30.46 25.01
N VAL A 243 -8.52 29.70 26.07
CA VAL A 243 -8.84 30.14 27.42
C VAL A 243 -7.95 31.35 27.66
N ALA A 244 -8.42 32.50 27.18
CA ALA A 244 -7.74 33.77 27.31
C ALA A 244 -7.81 34.16 28.78
N THR A 245 -6.67 34.04 29.44
CA THR A 245 -6.35 34.83 30.62
C THR A 245 -6.69 36.29 30.30
N VAL A 246 -7.62 36.84 31.06
CA VAL A 246 -8.06 38.24 30.99
C VAL A 246 -6.84 39.14 31.14
N PHE A 247 -6.45 39.84 30.08
CA PHE A 247 -5.80 41.14 30.15
C PHE A 247 -6.35 42.01 29.02
N GLY A 248 -6.86 43.17 29.42
CA GLY A 248 -7.72 44.03 28.63
C GLY A 248 -6.98 44.93 27.65
N ASP A 249 -7.80 45.47 26.75
CA ASP A 249 -7.75 46.72 26.00
C ASP A 249 -6.44 47.08 25.26
N VAL A 250 -6.56 47.35 23.96
CA VAL A 250 -6.81 48.69 23.43
C VAL A 250 -7.24 48.56 21.95
N GLN A 251 -8.34 49.24 21.60
CA GLN A 251 -8.80 49.50 20.23
C GLN A 251 -7.81 50.39 19.48
N ASP A 252 -7.67 50.19 18.17
CA ASP A 252 -7.60 51.31 17.23
C ASP A 252 -8.17 50.89 15.85
N ASP A 253 -8.90 51.83 15.27
CA ASP A 253 -9.82 51.77 14.14
C ASP A 253 -9.16 51.91 12.74
N GLU A 254 -10.01 51.77 11.70
CA GLU A 254 -9.87 52.22 10.29
C GLU A 254 -8.97 51.36 9.35
N ASP A 255 -9.31 51.05 8.09
CA ASP A 255 -10.17 51.70 7.10
C ASP A 255 -10.59 50.69 5.97
N LYS A 256 -11.62 51.09 5.21
CA LYS A 256 -12.30 50.41 4.10
C LYS A 256 -11.49 50.39 2.78
N GLY A 257 -11.78 49.40 1.93
CA GLY A 257 -11.44 49.43 0.50
C GLY A 257 -12.20 48.36 -0.30
N GLU A 258 -13.12 48.81 -1.15
CA GLU A 258 -14.04 48.04 -2.01
C GLU A 258 -13.44 47.68 -3.38
N SER A 259 -14.08 46.69 -4.04
CA SER A 259 -14.02 46.23 -5.46
C SER A 259 -12.70 45.56 -5.93
N ASP A 260 -12.69 44.55 -6.82
CA ASP A 260 -13.51 44.35 -8.02
C ASP A 260 -13.53 42.86 -8.44
N GLN A 261 -14.60 42.46 -9.13
CA GLN A 261 -14.77 41.16 -9.76
C GLN A 261 -13.95 41.09 -11.05
N THR A 262 -13.17 40.03 -11.25
CA THR A 262 -12.85 39.56 -12.61
C THR A 262 -12.71 38.04 -12.60
N THR A 263 -13.73 37.38 -13.15
CA THR A 263 -13.68 36.03 -13.68
C THR A 263 -12.64 35.97 -14.79
N MET A 264 -11.63 35.09 -14.69
CA MET A 264 -10.96 34.49 -15.84
C MET A 264 -10.53 33.06 -15.51
N SER A 265 -11.11 32.15 -16.27
CA SER A 265 -10.79 30.73 -16.38
C SER A 265 -9.56 30.57 -17.26
N GLU A 266 -8.47 30.05 -16.70
CA GLU A 266 -7.38 29.49 -17.51
C GLU A 266 -7.02 28.13 -16.92
N ASP A 267 -7.48 27.11 -17.64
CA ASP A 267 -7.03 25.74 -17.57
C ASP A 267 -5.59 25.68 -18.08
N GLU A 268 -4.64 25.30 -17.23
CA GLU A 268 -3.32 24.86 -17.66
C GLU A 268 -3.17 23.38 -17.35
N ASP A 269 -3.47 22.59 -18.37
CA ASP A 269 -3.04 21.21 -18.53
C ASP A 269 -1.53 21.19 -18.82
N GLU A 270 -0.72 20.87 -17.81
CA GLU A 270 0.64 20.37 -18.04
C GLU A 270 0.60 18.84 -18.13
N GLU A 271 0.54 18.35 -19.37
CA GLU A 271 0.95 16.99 -19.75
C GLU A 271 2.47 16.86 -19.58
N ASP A 272 2.90 16.29 -18.45
CA ASP A 272 4.25 15.75 -18.33
C ASP A 272 4.22 14.26 -18.69
N SER A 273 4.54 13.99 -19.95
CA SER A 273 4.72 12.65 -20.51
C SER A 273 6.14 12.17 -20.21
N ASP A 274 6.30 11.40 -19.13
CA ASP A 274 7.48 10.54 -18.93
C ASP A 274 7.04 9.09 -18.65
N PRO A 275 7.41 8.12 -19.51
CA PRO A 275 6.88 6.77 -19.43
C PRO A 275 7.72 5.92 -18.47
N THR A 276 7.45 6.00 -17.16
CA THR A 276 7.66 4.87 -16.22
C THR A 276 7.06 5.16 -14.84
N THR A 277 5.74 5.29 -14.77
CA THR A 277 5.01 4.92 -13.55
C THR A 277 4.15 3.71 -13.84
N MET A 278 4.69 2.53 -13.56
CA MET A 278 3.87 1.34 -13.42
C MET A 278 2.90 1.58 -12.27
N ASN A 279 1.62 1.36 -12.55
CA ASN A 279 0.51 1.48 -11.61
C ASN A 279 0.80 0.63 -10.36
N GLU A 280 0.83 1.25 -9.18
CA GLU A 280 0.88 0.55 -7.89
C GLU A 280 -0.51 0.38 -7.26
N ASP A 281 -1.59 0.42 -8.05
CA ASP A 281 -2.96 0.25 -7.53
C ASP A 281 -3.80 -0.63 -8.46
N GLU A 282 -3.47 -1.93 -8.50
CA GLU A 282 -4.45 -3.02 -8.69
C GLU A 282 -4.06 -4.16 -7.72
N ASP A 283 -4.16 -3.88 -6.42
CA ASP A 283 -4.24 -4.95 -5.42
C ASP A 283 -5.65 -5.54 -5.46
N ILE A 284 -5.86 -6.46 -6.41
CA ILE A 284 -6.77 -7.58 -6.18
C ILE A 284 -6.03 -8.46 -5.17
N GLU A 285 -6.49 -8.47 -3.92
CA GLU A 285 -6.10 -9.47 -2.93
C GLU A 285 -6.55 -10.84 -3.45
N ASP A 286 -5.69 -11.52 -4.22
CA ASP A 286 -5.81 -12.95 -4.47
C ASP A 286 -5.25 -13.69 -3.26
N ASP A 287 -6.08 -13.78 -2.22
CA ASP A 287 -5.91 -14.72 -1.11
C ASP A 287 -6.21 -16.14 -1.61
N SER A 288 -5.30 -16.68 -2.44
CA SER A 288 -5.33 -18.09 -2.82
C SER A 288 -3.94 -18.67 -3.10
N GLY A 289 -2.86 -18.11 -2.51
CA GLY A 289 -1.48 -18.54 -2.78
C GLY A 289 -1.18 -20.02 -2.53
N GLU A 290 -1.90 -20.69 -1.61
CA GLU A 290 -1.77 -22.14 -1.40
C GLU A 290 -2.63 -22.94 -2.40
N HIS A 291 -3.89 -22.53 -2.64
CA HIS A 291 -4.78 -23.19 -3.59
C HIS A 291 -4.44 -22.97 -5.08
N ALA A 292 -3.78 -21.86 -5.42
CA ALA A 292 -3.33 -21.56 -6.78
C ALA A 292 -2.09 -22.37 -7.14
N ASN A 293 -1.22 -22.65 -6.17
CA ASN A 293 -0.05 -23.50 -6.36
C ASN A 293 -0.46 -24.96 -6.51
N ASP A 294 -1.40 -25.43 -5.66
CA ASP A 294 -1.99 -26.77 -5.79
C ASP A 294 -2.69 -26.95 -7.15
N ARG A 295 -3.47 -25.95 -7.59
CA ARG A 295 -4.14 -25.98 -8.91
C ARG A 295 -3.14 -25.92 -10.08
N ALA A 296 -2.02 -25.21 -9.93
CA ALA A 296 -0.97 -25.17 -10.94
C ALA A 296 -0.20 -26.49 -11.00
N GLU A 297 0.07 -27.12 -9.85
CA GLU A 297 0.72 -28.43 -9.76
C GLU A 297 -0.16 -29.54 -10.34
N GLU A 298 -1.46 -29.54 -10.02
CA GLU A 298 -2.44 -30.44 -10.64
C GLU A 298 -2.52 -30.26 -12.17
N ALA A 299 -2.44 -29.02 -12.67
CA ALA A 299 -2.43 -28.74 -14.09
C ALA A 299 -1.12 -29.21 -14.78
N MET A 300 0.02 -29.07 -14.11
CA MET A 300 1.31 -29.58 -14.58
C MET A 300 1.31 -31.12 -14.63
N ASP A 301 0.80 -31.77 -13.59
CA ASP A 301 0.64 -33.23 -13.53
C ASP A 301 -0.30 -33.75 -14.63
N GLN A 302 -1.40 -33.04 -14.89
CA GLN A 302 -2.32 -33.41 -15.94
C GLN A 302 -1.68 -33.28 -17.32
N PHE A 303 -0.96 -32.18 -17.56
CA PHE A 303 -0.21 -31.98 -18.79
C PHE A 303 0.85 -33.07 -19.00
N GLU A 304 1.58 -33.47 -17.95
CA GLU A 304 2.56 -34.56 -18.04
C GLU A 304 1.89 -35.88 -18.44
N ARG A 305 0.76 -36.23 -17.82
CA ARG A 305 -0.02 -37.44 -18.18
C ARG A 305 -0.49 -37.42 -19.63
N ASP A 306 -0.97 -36.27 -20.11
CA ASP A 306 -1.46 -36.12 -21.47
C ASP A 306 -0.32 -36.26 -22.50
N VAL A 307 0.85 -35.67 -22.22
CA VAL A 307 2.05 -35.79 -23.08
C VAL A 307 2.56 -37.23 -23.10
N GLN A 308 2.63 -37.90 -21.95
CA GLN A 308 3.02 -39.30 -21.88
C GLN A 308 2.06 -40.19 -22.67
N SER A 309 0.74 -39.95 -22.54
CA SER A 309 -0.28 -40.69 -23.27
C SER A 309 -0.18 -40.46 -24.78
N ALA A 310 0.01 -39.20 -25.22
CA ALA A 310 0.22 -38.87 -26.62
C ALA A 310 1.45 -39.58 -27.22
N MET A 311 2.53 -39.71 -26.44
CA MET A 311 3.72 -40.44 -26.86
C MET A 311 3.48 -41.96 -26.94
N VAL A 312 2.70 -42.54 -26.03
CA VAL A 312 2.28 -43.95 -26.11
C VAL A 312 1.46 -44.19 -27.38
N PHE A 313 0.46 -43.35 -27.66
CA PHE A 313 -0.34 -43.46 -28.88
C PHE A 313 0.50 -43.31 -30.15
N PHE A 314 1.47 -42.39 -30.16
CA PHE A 314 2.40 -42.27 -31.29
C PHE A 314 3.23 -43.54 -31.50
N CYS A 315 3.75 -44.13 -30.42
CA CYS A 315 4.50 -45.38 -30.48
C CYS A 315 3.66 -46.56 -30.98
N GLU A 316 2.42 -46.69 -30.51
CA GLU A 316 1.48 -47.73 -30.95
C GLU A 316 1.11 -47.57 -32.43
N GLN A 317 0.74 -46.36 -32.86
CA GLN A 317 0.38 -46.10 -34.27
C GLN A 317 1.57 -46.30 -35.21
N ARG A 318 2.79 -45.99 -34.74
CA ARG A 318 4.03 -46.28 -35.46
C ARG A 318 4.29 -47.78 -35.56
N ALA A 319 4.08 -48.55 -34.48
CA ALA A 319 4.23 -50.00 -34.47
C ALA A 319 3.22 -50.70 -35.39
N ASN A 320 2.00 -50.14 -35.48
CA ASN A 320 0.94 -50.59 -36.38
C ASN A 320 1.15 -50.16 -37.85
N GLY A 321 2.25 -49.49 -38.18
CA GLY A 321 2.61 -49.12 -39.55
C GLY A 321 1.82 -47.93 -40.12
N ASN A 322 1.11 -47.16 -39.29
CA ASN A 322 0.32 -46.01 -39.72
C ASN A 322 1.20 -44.78 -39.98
N LYS A 323 1.90 -44.78 -41.12
CA LYS A 323 2.85 -43.73 -41.50
C LYS A 323 2.20 -42.36 -41.65
N ARG A 324 0.96 -42.29 -42.15
CA ARG A 324 0.21 -41.03 -42.33
C ARG A 324 -0.06 -40.33 -41.00
N PHE A 325 -0.44 -41.09 -39.97
CA PHE A 325 -0.63 -40.54 -38.62
C PHE A 325 0.71 -40.04 -38.03
N ALA A 326 1.78 -40.83 -38.17
CA ALA A 326 3.09 -40.45 -37.65
C ALA A 326 3.65 -39.19 -38.32
N GLU A 327 3.50 -39.06 -39.65
CA GLU A 327 3.90 -37.87 -40.40
C GLU A 327 3.08 -36.64 -39.98
N ALA A 328 1.75 -36.77 -39.85
CA ALA A 328 0.89 -35.67 -39.40
C ALA A 328 1.21 -35.21 -37.97
N PHE A 329 1.47 -36.16 -37.05
CA PHE A 329 1.85 -35.88 -35.68
C PHE A 329 3.22 -35.17 -35.60
N MET A 330 4.20 -35.62 -36.39
CA MET A 330 5.51 -34.98 -36.47
C MET A 330 5.43 -33.59 -37.08
N SER A 331 4.56 -33.35 -38.07
CA SER A 331 4.37 -32.02 -38.66
C SER A 331 3.67 -31.03 -37.73
N SER A 332 2.74 -31.49 -36.88
CA SER A 332 2.01 -30.58 -35.98
C SER A 332 2.76 -30.31 -34.68
N VAL A 333 3.43 -31.32 -34.10
CA VAL A 333 4.03 -31.23 -32.76
C VAL A 333 5.56 -31.10 -32.82
N GLY A 334 6.20 -31.66 -33.85
CA GLY A 334 7.65 -31.73 -33.99
C GLY A 334 8.40 -30.38 -33.95
N PRO A 335 7.93 -29.33 -34.65
CA PRO A 335 8.59 -28.02 -34.63
C PRO A 335 8.63 -27.41 -33.23
N SER A 336 7.52 -27.45 -32.49
CA SER A 336 7.42 -26.88 -31.14
C SER A 336 8.30 -27.65 -30.15
N ILE A 337 8.29 -28.98 -30.19
CA ILE A 337 9.15 -29.80 -29.32
C ILE A 337 10.63 -29.59 -29.66
N SER A 338 11.00 -29.54 -30.95
CA SER A 338 12.40 -29.36 -31.35
C SER A 338 12.96 -28.00 -30.90
N THR A 339 12.17 -26.94 -31.03
CA THR A 339 12.55 -25.60 -30.55
C THR A 339 12.71 -25.58 -29.03
N PHE A 340 11.72 -26.12 -28.31
CA PHE A 340 11.77 -26.19 -26.85
C PHE A 340 12.98 -26.99 -26.34
N VAL A 341 13.26 -28.16 -26.94
CA VAL A 341 14.43 -28.97 -26.58
C VAL A 341 15.74 -28.23 -26.85
N LYS A 342 15.84 -27.49 -27.97
CA LYS A 342 17.04 -26.69 -28.29
C LYS A 342 17.23 -25.55 -27.29
N GLU A 343 16.17 -24.85 -26.91
CA GLU A 343 16.21 -23.76 -25.92
C GLU A 343 16.61 -24.29 -24.53
N VAL A 344 15.98 -25.38 -24.07
CA VAL A 344 16.31 -26.01 -22.78
C VAL A 344 17.74 -26.53 -22.77
N THR A 345 18.22 -27.10 -23.88
CA THR A 345 19.61 -27.59 -23.99
C THR A 345 20.60 -26.44 -24.00
N ALA A 346 20.32 -25.35 -24.73
CA ALA A 346 21.15 -24.15 -24.73
C ALA A 346 21.22 -23.52 -23.33
N TYR A 347 20.09 -23.45 -22.63
CA TYR A 347 20.00 -22.99 -21.25
C TYR A 347 20.81 -23.86 -20.28
N ARG A 348 20.69 -25.18 -20.40
CA ARG A 348 21.44 -26.13 -19.56
C ARG A 348 22.94 -26.05 -19.77
N ASN A 349 23.38 -25.79 -21.02
CA ASN A 349 24.77 -25.57 -21.38
C ASN A 349 25.31 -24.20 -20.92
N GLN A 350 24.44 -23.18 -20.78
CA GLN A 350 24.81 -21.91 -20.14
C GLN A 350 24.97 -22.04 -18.62
N CYS A 351 24.28 -22.98 -17.97
CA CYS A 351 24.43 -23.26 -16.54
C CYS A 351 25.74 -23.98 -16.17
N THR A 352 26.46 -24.57 -17.13
CA THR A 352 27.81 -25.12 -16.89
C THR A 352 28.88 -24.05 -17.08
N MET A 353 29.00 -23.13 -16.12
CA MET A 353 30.20 -22.29 -15.98
C MET A 353 31.29 -23.06 -15.22
N SER A 354 32.55 -22.74 -15.54
CA SER A 354 33.76 -23.45 -15.09
C SER A 354 33.83 -23.67 -13.58
N ARG A 355 34.29 -24.87 -13.18
CA ARG A 355 34.64 -25.23 -11.80
C ARG A 355 35.83 -24.38 -11.35
N THR A 356 35.59 -23.16 -10.87
CA THR A 356 36.64 -22.26 -10.39
C THR A 356 37.06 -22.51 -8.93
N TRP A 357 36.60 -23.61 -8.31
CA TRP A 357 36.87 -23.91 -6.90
C TRP A 357 37.36 -25.35 -6.64
N GLU A 358 38.02 -26.00 -7.61
CA GLU A 358 38.58 -27.35 -7.40
C GLU A 358 40.06 -27.36 -6.97
N HIS A 359 40.74 -26.20 -6.84
CA HIS A 359 42.20 -26.15 -6.62
C HIS A 359 42.71 -25.41 -5.37
N TYR A 360 41.90 -25.23 -4.32
CA TYR A 360 42.42 -24.76 -3.03
C TYR A 360 42.30 -25.83 -1.95
N GLY A 361 43.11 -26.88 -2.10
CA GLY A 361 43.17 -27.98 -1.14
C GLY A 361 44.40 -28.84 -1.33
N GLU A 362 45.58 -28.22 -1.45
CA GLU A 362 46.90 -28.86 -1.25
C GLU A 362 47.97 -27.76 -1.13
N MET A 363 48.14 -27.25 0.10
CA MET A 363 49.39 -26.66 0.60
C MET A 363 49.55 -27.04 2.06
#